data_AF-A0AAV0QCU9-F1
#
_entry.id   AF-A0AAV0QCU9-F1
#
_cell.length_a   1.000
_cell.length_b   1.000
_cell.length_c   1.000
_cell.angle_alpha   90.00
_cell.angle_beta   90.00
_cell.angle_gamma   90.00
#
_symmetry.space_group_name_H-M   'P 1'
#
loop_
_entity.id
_entity.type
_entity.pdbx_description
1 polymer ?
#
loop_
_entity_poly.entity_id
_entity_poly.type
_entity_poly.pdbx_seq_one_letter_code
_entity_poly.pdbx_strand_id
1 'polypeptide(L)'
;MSILPLSFSFSLFLILFPSVCLADIGTAAWYAPPYSPTACSGSDASQFPSSSLFAAAGEGIWDNGAACGRQYKLRCLSAVAAGSCKPDETIEVKIVDYGRSLVSPRSAAGTTIVLSQTAFETVANWTASRSINIEIQQGLNYEEQ
;
A
#
# COMPACT_ATOMS: atom_id res chain seq x y z
N MET A 1 -51.11 12.00 35.48
CA MET A 1 -49.71 11.56 35.72
C MET A 1 -49.55 10.25 34.96
N SER A 2 -48.98 10.29 33.74
CA SER A 2 -47.55 10.03 33.50
C SER A 2 -47.37 8.50 33.29
N ILE A 3 -46.79 7.91 32.24
CA ILE A 3 -45.90 8.33 31.14
C ILE A 3 -46.01 7.23 30.06
N LEU A 4 -46.07 7.58 28.76
CA LEU A 4 -46.03 6.63 27.64
C LEU A 4 -44.68 5.87 27.58
N PRO A 5 -44.63 4.64 27.05
CA PRO A 5 -43.40 3.87 26.85
C PRO A 5 -42.64 4.41 25.64
N LEU A 6 -42.04 5.60 25.79
CA LEU A 6 -41.26 6.28 24.76
C LEU A 6 -39.78 5.85 24.79
N SER A 7 -39.49 4.59 25.11
CA SER A 7 -38.12 4.10 25.32
C SER A 7 -37.70 2.95 24.41
N PHE A 8 -38.62 2.36 23.63
CA PHE A 8 -38.27 1.26 22.72
C PHE A 8 -37.92 1.71 21.29
N SER A 9 -38.13 2.99 20.96
CA SER A 9 -37.93 3.51 19.61
C SER A 9 -36.64 4.34 19.44
N PHE A 10 -35.71 4.28 20.40
CA PHE A 10 -34.39 4.93 20.29
C PHE A 10 -33.24 3.93 20.07
N SER A 11 -33.53 2.62 20.14
CA SER A 11 -32.52 1.57 20.05
C SER A 11 -32.38 0.94 18.65
N LEU A 12 -33.03 1.50 17.63
CA LEU A 12 -32.89 1.09 16.22
C LEU A 12 -32.23 2.19 15.37
N PHE A 13 -31.40 3.02 16.00
CA PHE A 13 -30.51 3.97 15.34
C PHE A 13 -29.04 3.62 15.64
N LEU A 14 -28.74 2.35 15.89
CA LEU A 14 -27.38 1.82 15.77
C LEU A 14 -27.09 1.60 14.28
N ILE A 15 -26.90 2.74 13.61
CA ILE A 15 -25.99 3.00 12.50
C ILE A 15 -25.48 1.70 11.86
N LEU A 16 -26.07 1.33 10.72
CA LEU A 16 -25.28 0.67 9.69
C LEU A 16 -24.10 1.61 9.44
N PHE A 17 -22.94 1.34 10.03
CA PHE A 17 -21.70 1.94 9.55
C PHE A 17 -21.46 1.22 8.23
N PRO A 18 -21.72 1.81 7.05
CA PRO A 18 -21.11 1.25 5.85
C PRO A 18 -19.62 1.18 6.17
N SER A 19 -19.00 0.01 6.02
CA SER A 19 -17.55 -0.12 6.08
C SER A 19 -17.00 0.84 5.03
N VAL A 20 -16.63 2.05 5.44
CA VAL A 20 -16.10 3.05 4.51
C VAL A 20 -14.75 2.52 4.10
N CYS A 21 -14.72 1.87 2.94
CA CYS A 21 -13.48 1.45 2.31
C CYS A 21 -12.84 2.73 1.76
N LEU A 22 -12.05 3.41 2.60
CA LEU A 22 -11.21 4.52 2.18
C LEU A 22 -10.05 3.92 1.39
N ALA A 23 -10.26 3.76 0.09
CA ALA A 23 -9.16 3.60 -0.83
C ALA A 23 -8.53 4.97 -1.08
N ASP A 24 -7.23 5.07 -0.84
CA ASP A 24 -6.47 6.30 -1.09
C ASP A 24 -5.83 6.23 -2.48
N ILE A 25 -5.55 7.38 -3.08
CA ILE A 25 -4.91 7.47 -4.39
C ILE A 25 -3.49 7.96 -4.18
N GLY A 26 -2.54 7.22 -4.73
CA GLY A 26 -1.13 7.53 -4.62
C GLY A 26 -0.39 7.39 -5.93
N THR A 27 0.92 7.54 -5.84
CA THR A 27 1.85 7.21 -6.93
C THR A 27 2.77 6.08 -6.51
N ALA A 28 3.09 5.21 -7.46
CA ALA A 28 4.12 4.19 -7.31
C ALA A 28 5.28 4.40 -8.29
N ALA A 29 6.48 4.18 -7.80
CA ALA A 29 7.69 3.95 -8.60
C ALA A 29 8.19 2.51 -8.36
N TRP A 30 9.31 2.15 -8.97
CA TRP A 30 10.02 0.90 -8.72
C TRP A 30 11.48 1.16 -8.36
N TYR A 31 12.11 0.19 -7.68
CA TYR A 31 13.54 0.18 -7.39
C TYR A 31 14.13 -1.20 -7.65
N ALA A 32 15.40 -1.25 -8.03
CA ALA A 32 16.11 -2.47 -8.38
C ALA A 32 16.92 -3.02 -7.19
N PRO A 33 17.36 -4.29 -7.23
CA PRO A 33 18.37 -4.78 -6.30
C PRO A 33 19.67 -3.96 -6.35
N PRO A 34 20.46 -3.93 -5.27
CA PRO A 34 20.26 -4.63 -4.01
C PRO A 34 19.13 -4.01 -3.17
N TYR A 35 18.31 -4.86 -2.54
CA TYR A 35 17.18 -4.45 -1.71
C TYR A 35 17.52 -4.27 -0.23
N SER A 36 18.76 -4.58 0.18
CA SER A 36 19.24 -4.44 1.55
C SER A 36 20.58 -3.69 1.56
N PRO A 37 20.93 -3.00 2.66
CA PRO A 37 20.17 -2.87 3.91
C PRO A 37 18.91 -1.98 3.77
N THR A 38 17.89 -2.27 4.57
CA THR A 38 16.65 -1.48 4.65
C THR A 38 16.58 -0.65 5.94
N ALA A 39 15.74 0.38 5.94
CA ALA A 39 15.43 1.16 7.13
C ALA A 39 14.65 0.36 8.20
N CYS A 40 13.90 -0.68 7.81
CA CYS A 40 13.09 -1.45 8.75
C CYS A 40 13.88 -2.50 9.53
N SER A 41 14.69 -3.31 8.85
CA SER A 41 15.40 -4.45 9.48
C SER A 41 16.86 -4.59 9.03
N GLY A 42 17.45 -3.52 8.45
CA GLY A 42 18.84 -3.54 8.01
C GLY A 42 19.09 -4.64 6.99
N SER A 43 20.08 -5.49 7.26
CA SER A 43 20.50 -6.59 6.38
C SER A 43 19.76 -7.91 6.62
N ASP A 44 18.74 -7.93 7.48
CA ASP A 44 17.97 -9.15 7.74
C ASP A 44 17.16 -9.55 6.49
N ALA A 45 17.52 -10.69 5.88
CA ALA A 45 16.84 -11.20 4.70
C ALA A 45 15.44 -11.78 5.01
N SER A 46 15.14 -12.14 6.26
CA SER A 46 13.85 -12.71 6.66
C SER A 46 12.69 -11.71 6.56
N GLN A 47 12.98 -10.41 6.46
CA GLN A 47 11.96 -9.38 6.30
C GLN A 47 11.22 -9.46 4.94
N PHE A 48 11.90 -9.98 3.91
CA PHE A 48 11.39 -10.03 2.54
C PHE A 48 10.47 -11.24 2.34
N PRO A 49 9.25 -11.06 1.80
CA PRO A 49 8.39 -12.17 1.45
C PRO A 49 8.99 -12.98 0.29
N SER A 50 8.78 -14.30 0.30
CA SER A 50 9.26 -15.22 -0.75
C SER A 50 8.69 -14.90 -2.14
N SER A 51 7.52 -14.27 -2.20
CA SER A 51 6.89 -13.77 -3.43
C SER A 51 7.61 -12.58 -4.07
N SER A 52 8.56 -11.97 -3.37
CA SER A 52 9.18 -10.69 -3.74
C SER A 52 8.19 -9.52 -3.90
N LEU A 53 6.99 -9.64 -3.33
CA LEU A 53 5.98 -8.57 -3.31
C LEU A 53 6.17 -7.70 -2.07
N PHE A 54 7.07 -6.74 -2.17
CA PHE A 54 7.40 -5.80 -1.10
C PHE A 54 7.66 -4.40 -1.66
N ALA A 55 7.71 -3.42 -0.77
CA ALA A 55 7.88 -2.03 -1.15
C ALA A 55 8.58 -1.20 -0.08
N ALA A 56 9.04 -0.03 -0.48
CA ALA A 56 9.48 1.02 0.41
C ALA A 56 8.39 2.09 0.53
N ALA A 57 8.18 2.58 1.76
CA ALA A 57 7.20 3.62 2.04
C ALA A 57 7.73 5.00 1.68
N GLY A 58 6.94 5.79 0.96
CA GLY A 58 7.21 7.21 0.72
C GLY A 58 7.03 8.04 1.99
N GLU A 59 7.41 9.31 1.94
CA GLU A 59 7.37 10.22 3.11
C GLU A 59 5.98 10.30 3.76
N GLY A 60 4.92 10.36 2.94
CA GLY A 60 3.56 10.50 3.43
C GLY A 60 3.02 9.30 4.20
N ILE A 61 3.58 8.10 4.00
CA ILE A 61 3.12 6.87 4.65
C ILE A 61 4.17 6.19 5.52
N TRP A 62 5.40 6.73 5.59
CA TRP A 62 6.51 6.14 6.34
C TRP A 62 6.25 6.12 7.85
N ASP A 63 5.56 7.14 8.35
CA ASP A 63 5.11 7.23 9.74
C ASP A 63 6.24 6.97 10.77
N ASN A 64 7.40 7.58 10.53
CA ASN A 64 8.60 7.44 11.35
C ASN A 64 9.00 5.97 11.64
N GLY A 65 8.80 5.09 10.65
CA GLY A 65 9.09 3.65 10.76
C GLY A 65 7.94 2.79 11.25
N ALA A 66 6.84 3.37 11.72
CA ALA A 66 5.64 2.62 12.09
C ALA A 66 4.96 1.93 10.87
N ALA A 67 5.37 2.30 9.66
CA ALA A 67 4.96 1.63 8.43
C ALA A 67 5.61 0.25 8.22
N CYS A 68 6.73 -0.05 8.88
CA CYS A 68 7.43 -1.31 8.70
C CYS A 68 6.51 -2.51 8.98
N GLY A 69 6.46 -3.44 8.04
CA GLY A 69 5.60 -4.62 8.12
C GLY A 69 4.13 -4.39 7.77
N ARG A 70 3.66 -3.15 7.58
CA ARG A 70 2.30 -2.89 7.08
C ARG A 70 2.13 -3.49 5.69
N GLN A 71 0.94 -4.02 5.43
CA GLN A 71 0.55 -4.57 4.14
C GLN A 71 -0.38 -3.59 3.43
N TYR A 72 -0.23 -3.48 2.12
CA TYR A 72 -1.09 -2.66 1.27
C TYR A 72 -1.56 -3.47 0.07
N LYS A 73 -2.86 -3.45 -0.18
CA LYS A 73 -3.42 -3.84 -1.48
C LYS A 73 -3.30 -2.65 -2.42
N LEU A 74 -2.79 -2.89 -3.62
CA LEU A 74 -2.63 -1.85 -4.63
C LEU A 74 -2.95 -2.34 -6.03
N ARG A 75 -3.49 -1.44 -6.86
CA ARG A 75 -3.67 -1.64 -8.29
C ARG A 75 -3.31 -0.40 -9.09
N CYS A 76 -2.92 -0.59 -10.34
CA CYS A 76 -2.63 0.51 -11.27
C CYS A 76 -3.93 1.14 -11.76
N LEU A 77 -4.05 2.47 -11.64
CA LEU A 77 -5.18 3.24 -12.16
C LEU A 77 -4.86 3.86 -13.52
N SER A 78 -3.68 4.48 -13.62
CA SER A 78 -3.22 5.12 -14.85
C SER A 78 -1.72 5.34 -14.84
N ALA A 79 -1.17 5.70 -16.00
CA ALA A 79 0.22 6.06 -16.17
C ALA A 79 0.35 7.12 -17.27
N VAL A 80 1.52 7.79 -17.33
CA VAL A 80 1.80 8.76 -18.40
C VAL A 80 1.82 8.08 -19.77
N ALA A 81 2.45 6.91 -19.89
CA ALA A 81 2.36 6.12 -21.11
C ALA A 81 1.09 5.26 -21.12
N ALA A 82 0.25 5.46 -22.13
CA ALA A 82 -0.98 4.70 -22.31
C ALA A 82 -0.69 3.19 -22.39
N GLY A 83 -1.59 2.37 -21.82
CA GLY A 83 -1.44 0.92 -21.79
C GLY A 83 -0.35 0.39 -20.84
N SER A 84 0.22 1.23 -19.97
CA SER A 84 1.22 0.75 -18.98
C SER A 84 0.58 -0.13 -17.90
N CYS A 85 -0.63 0.20 -17.43
CA CYS A 85 -1.29 -0.61 -16.39
C CYS A 85 -1.71 -1.97 -16.95
N LYS A 86 -1.47 -3.02 -16.16
CA LYS A 86 -2.05 -4.34 -16.43
C LYS A 86 -3.48 -4.36 -15.89
N PRO A 87 -4.49 -4.67 -16.73
CA PRO A 87 -5.89 -4.63 -16.31
C PRO A 87 -6.17 -5.69 -15.23
N ASP A 88 -7.04 -5.33 -14.28
CA ASP A 88 -7.56 -6.21 -13.22
C ASP A 88 -6.53 -6.83 -12.26
N GLU A 89 -5.27 -6.40 -12.33
CA GLU A 89 -4.21 -6.84 -11.42
C GLU A 89 -4.23 -6.04 -10.11
N THR A 90 -4.42 -6.74 -8.99
CA THR A 90 -4.30 -6.20 -7.64
C THR A 90 -3.33 -7.06 -6.85
N ILE A 91 -2.31 -6.43 -6.25
CA ILE A 91 -1.30 -7.14 -5.44
C ILE A 91 -1.33 -6.66 -4.01
N GLU A 92 -0.86 -7.51 -3.10
CA GLU A 92 -0.57 -7.15 -1.73
C GLU A 92 0.94 -7.06 -1.52
N VAL A 93 1.41 -5.94 -1.00
CA VAL A 93 2.84 -5.69 -0.74
C VAL A 93 3.08 -5.38 0.72
N LYS A 94 4.19 -5.90 1.25
CA LYS A 94 4.69 -5.57 2.58
C LYS A 94 5.68 -4.40 2.52
N ILE A 95 5.56 -3.44 3.42
CA ILE A 95 6.58 -2.39 3.59
C ILE A 95 7.79 -2.95 4.31
N VAL A 96 8.96 -2.86 3.67
CA VAL A 96 10.25 -3.35 4.18
C VAL A 96 11.32 -2.26 4.23
N ASP A 97 11.09 -1.08 3.65
CA ASP A 97 12.10 -0.02 3.58
C ASP A 97 11.48 1.39 3.56
N TYR A 98 12.33 2.41 3.62
CA TYR A 98 11.98 3.82 3.49
C TYR A 98 12.47 4.42 2.18
N GLY A 99 11.53 4.97 1.40
CA GLY A 99 11.76 5.48 0.05
C GLY A 99 12.78 6.62 -0.06
N ARG A 100 13.08 7.37 1.02
CA ARG A 100 14.14 8.39 0.99
C ARG A 100 15.55 7.85 1.22
N SER A 101 15.68 6.71 1.90
CA SER A 101 16.97 6.13 2.29
C SER A 101 17.29 4.84 1.55
N LEU A 102 16.64 4.60 0.41
CA LEU A 102 16.95 3.47 -0.46
C LEU A 102 18.43 3.50 -0.86
N VAL A 103 19.08 2.35 -0.71
CA VAL A 103 20.47 2.16 -1.14
C VAL A 103 20.61 1.99 -2.66
N SER A 104 19.52 1.62 -3.33
CA SER A 104 19.49 1.39 -4.77
C SER A 104 18.70 2.47 -5.54
N PRO A 105 18.96 2.62 -6.84
CA PRO A 105 18.23 3.58 -7.66
C PRO A 105 16.74 3.25 -7.76
N ARG A 106 15.93 4.30 -7.69
CA ARG A 106 14.48 4.28 -7.94
C ARG A 106 14.13 4.99 -9.24
N SER A 107 13.06 4.56 -9.90
CA SER A 107 12.63 5.12 -11.18
C SER A 107 12.02 6.52 -11.06
N ALA A 108 11.35 6.85 -9.97
CA ALA A 108 10.90 8.20 -9.67
C ALA A 108 11.05 8.52 -8.17
N ALA A 109 11.21 9.81 -7.87
CA ALA A 109 11.28 10.32 -6.51
C ALA A 109 9.93 10.86 -6.03
N GLY A 110 9.74 10.95 -4.72
CA GLY A 110 8.57 11.58 -4.12
C GLY A 110 7.25 10.79 -4.29
N THR A 111 7.32 9.51 -4.63
CA THR A 111 6.13 8.67 -4.76
C THR A 111 5.63 8.18 -3.41
N THR A 112 4.33 7.88 -3.32
CA THR A 112 3.68 7.34 -2.11
C THR A 112 4.27 5.98 -1.73
N ILE A 113 4.51 5.12 -2.72
CA ILE A 113 5.12 3.80 -2.55
C ILE A 113 6.24 3.63 -3.60
N VAL A 114 7.32 2.92 -3.25
CA VAL A 114 8.34 2.48 -4.21
C VAL A 114 8.35 0.95 -4.19
N LEU A 115 7.86 0.32 -5.24
CA LEU A 115 7.67 -1.13 -5.33
C LEU A 115 8.98 -1.85 -5.68
N SER A 116 9.16 -3.08 -5.18
CA SER A 116 10.16 -3.97 -5.77
C SER A 116 9.91 -4.10 -7.27
N GLN A 117 10.95 -4.41 -8.05
CA GLN A 117 10.78 -4.58 -9.49
C GLN A 117 9.70 -5.64 -9.81
N THR A 118 9.71 -6.76 -9.08
CA THR A 118 8.71 -7.82 -9.22
C THR A 118 7.29 -7.31 -8.96
N ALA A 119 7.08 -6.57 -7.87
CA ALA A 119 5.76 -6.02 -7.54
C ALA A 119 5.27 -5.01 -8.59
N PHE A 120 6.15 -4.13 -9.09
CA PHE A 120 5.77 -3.18 -10.13
C PHE A 120 5.41 -3.88 -11.43
N GLU A 121 6.21 -4.86 -11.86
CA GLU A 121 5.98 -5.64 -13.06
C GLU A 121 4.66 -6.41 -13.03
N THR A 122 4.14 -6.79 -11.87
CA THR A 122 2.82 -7.43 -11.75
C THR A 122 1.67 -6.50 -12.10
N VAL A 123 1.74 -5.21 -11.74
CA VAL A 123 0.64 -4.25 -11.95
C VAL A 123 0.83 -3.31 -13.14
N ALA A 124 2.06 -3.15 -13.65
CA ALA A 124 2.35 -2.28 -14.77
C ALA A 124 3.59 -2.70 -15.57
N ASN A 125 3.65 -2.27 -16.83
CA ASN A 125 4.84 -2.40 -17.66
C ASN A 125 5.92 -1.37 -17.23
N TRP A 126 6.92 -1.84 -16.51
CA TRP A 126 8.03 -1.03 -15.98
C TRP A 126 8.89 -0.33 -17.03
N THR A 127 8.89 -0.82 -18.28
CA THR A 127 9.62 -0.18 -19.38
C THR A 127 8.87 1.00 -19.99
N ALA A 128 7.54 1.03 -19.86
CA ALA A 128 6.69 2.03 -20.48
C ALA A 128 6.57 3.32 -19.64
N SER A 129 6.58 3.19 -18.31
CA SER A 129 6.42 4.32 -17.40
C SER A 129 7.35 4.22 -16.19
N ARG A 130 7.96 5.35 -15.81
CA ARG A 130 8.80 5.45 -14.60
C ARG A 130 7.99 5.50 -13.30
N SER A 131 6.73 5.91 -13.37
CA SER A 131 5.80 5.92 -12.25
C SER A 131 4.37 5.74 -12.75
N ILE A 132 3.51 5.27 -11.85
CA ILE A 132 2.09 5.02 -12.11
C ILE A 132 1.23 5.64 -11.01
N ASN A 133 0.01 6.02 -11.35
CA ASN A 133 -1.02 6.35 -10.36
C ASN A 133 -1.66 5.06 -9.90
N ILE A 134 -1.82 4.91 -8.59
CA ILE A 134 -2.32 3.70 -7.96
C ILE A 134 -3.47 4.03 -7.02
N GLU A 135 -4.37 3.07 -6.88
CA GLU A 135 -5.25 2.98 -5.72
C GLU A 135 -4.54 2.12 -4.68
N ILE A 136 -4.56 2.57 -3.43
CA ILE A 136 -3.99 1.85 -2.29
C ILE A 136 -5.02 1.69 -1.19
N GLN A 137 -5.00 0.52 -0.56
CA GLN A 137 -5.78 0.25 0.64
C GLN A 137 -4.87 -0.45 1.64
N GLN A 138 -4.82 0.09 2.86
CA GLN A 138 -4.10 -0.59 3.94
C GLN A 138 -4.82 -1.92 4.26
N GLY A 139 -4.07 -3.02 4.22
CA GLY A 139 -4.55 -4.30 4.69
C GLY A 139 -4.77 -4.21 6.20
N LEU A 140 -6.02 -4.27 6.64
CA LEU A 140 -6.31 -4.61 8.03
C LEU A 140 -5.93 -6.08 8.17
N ASN A 141 -4.82 -6.35 8.86
CA ASN A 141 -4.58 -7.68 9.38
C ASN A 141 -5.74 -7.98 10.35
N TYR A 142 -6.81 -8.59 9.86
CA TYR A 142 -7.56 -9.48 10.72
C TYR A 142 -6.58 -10.61 11.00
N GLU A 143 -5.99 -10.59 12.20
CA GLU A 143 -5.33 -11.75 12.75
C GLU A 143 -6.27 -12.93 12.52
N GLU A 144 -5.92 -13.80 11.58
CA GLU A 144 -6.51 -15.13 11.57
C GLU A 144 -5.94 -15.79 12.82
N GLN A 145 -6.84 -16.02 13.79
CA GLN A 145 -6.60 -16.72 15.04
C GLN A 145 -5.85 -18.04 14.85
#